data_AF-A0A1G9VGG4-F1
#
_entry.id   AF-A0A1G9VGG4-F1
#
_cell.length_a   1.000
_cell.length_b   1.000
_cell.length_c   1.000
_cell.angle_alpha   90.00
_cell.angle_beta   90.00
_cell.angle_gamma   90.00
#
_symmetry.space_group_name_H-M   'P 1'
#
loop_
_entity.id
_entity.type
_entity.pdbx_description
1 polymer ?
#
loop_
_entity_poly.entity_id
_entity_poly.type
_entity_poly.pdbx_seq_one_letter_code
_entity_poly.pdbx_strand_id
1 'polypeptide(L)' 'MKVILKFSDGNVIEVPGTPKTHEFVELVERSRRVNKVLSFENPSSGFQLKRNAGDIVSVEVEF' A
#
# COMPACT_ATOMS: atom_id res chain seq x y z
N MET A 1 -0.07 -14.52 4.70
CA MET A 1 0.77 -13.43 4.16
C MET A 1 -0.07 -12.21 3.77
N LYS A 2 0.19 -11.06 4.40
CA LYS A 2 -0.41 -9.76 4.07
C LYS A 2 0.64 -8.66 4.06
N VAL A 3 0.40 -7.62 3.27
CA VAL A 3 1.20 -6.38 3.29
C VAL A 3 0.44 -5.31 4.05
N ILE A 4 1.09 -4.69 5.02
CA ILE A 4 0.53 -3.61 5.82
C ILE A 4 1.24 -2.31 5.43
N LEU A 5 0.47 -1.32 4.98
CA LEU A 5 0.95 0.02 4.66
C LEU A 5 0.47 1.00 5.74
N LYS A 6 1.42 1.67 6.41
CA LYS A 6 1.14 2.71 7.40
C LYS A 6 1.40 4.09 6.80
N PHE A 7 0.45 4.99 6.95
CA PHE A 7 0.51 6.36 6.44
C PHE A 7 0.75 7.38 7.57
N SER A 8 1.27 8.54 7.21
CA SER A 8 1.58 9.65 8.13
C SER A 8 0.36 10.24 8.84
N ASP A 9 -0.83 10.05 8.26
CA ASP A 9 -2.13 10.47 8.81
C ASP A 9 -2.72 9.46 9.82
N GLY A 10 -1.98 8.39 10.12
CA GLY A 10 -2.41 7.31 11.02
C GLY A 10 -3.28 6.25 10.35
N ASN A 11 -3.62 6.39 9.06
CA ASN A 11 -4.34 5.34 8.34
C ASN A 11 -3.45 4.12 8.10
N VAL A 12 -4.10 2.95 8.05
CA VAL A 12 -3.47 1.67 7.77
C VAL A 12 -4.25 0.97 6.66
N ILE A 13 -3.55 0.45 5.66
CA ILE A 13 -4.12 -0.40 4.61
C ILE A 13 -3.51 -1.78 4.74
N GLU A 14 -4.37 -2.79 4.84
CA GLU A 14 -3.97 -4.19 4.79
C GLU A 14 -4.33 -4.75 3.43
N VAL A 15 -3.33 -5.29 2.73
CA VAL A 15 -3.50 -5.96 1.43
C VAL A 15 -3.34 -7.46 1.67
N PRO A 16 -4.45 -8.21 1.77
CA PRO A 16 -4.41 -9.64 2.02
C PRO A 16 -3.98 -10.42 0.77
N GLY A 17 -3.17 -11.46 0.98
CA GLY A 17 -3.03 -12.55 -0.01
C GLY A 17 -2.39 -12.15 -1.33
N THR A 18 -1.42 -11.25 -1.33
CA THR A 18 -0.75 -10.83 -2.57
C THR A 18 0.22 -11.93 -3.05
N PRO A 19 -0.08 -12.69 -4.14
CA PRO A 19 0.83 -13.72 -4.68
C PRO A 19 2.17 -13.12 -5.17
N LYS A 20 2.22 -11.79 -5.27
CA LYS A 20 3.37 -10.99 -5.70
C LYS A 20 3.76 -9.96 -4.64
N THR A 21 3.81 -10.39 -3.38
CA THR A 21 4.12 -9.49 -2.25
C THR A 21 5.42 -8.70 -2.49
N HIS A 22 6.46 -9.35 -3.01
CA HIS A 22 7.73 -8.67 -3.31
C HIS A 22 7.60 -7.58 -4.38
N GLU A 23 7.01 -7.91 -5.55
CA GLU A 23 6.79 -6.93 -6.64
C GLU A 23 5.90 -5.77 -6.17
N PHE A 24 4.93 -6.03 -5.30
CA PHE A 24 4.07 -5.01 -4.72
C PHE A 24 4.84 -4.05 -3.81
N VAL A 25 5.70 -4.58 -2.92
CA VAL A 25 6.55 -3.75 -2.06
C VAL A 25 7.52 -2.92 -2.91
N GLU A 26 8.12 -3.49 -3.95
CA GLU A 26 8.97 -2.73 -4.88
C GLU A 26 8.20 -1.61 -5.60
N LEU A 27 6.97 -1.87 -6.04
CA LEU A 27 6.11 -0.87 -6.67
C LEU A 27 5.85 0.31 -5.72
N VAL A 28 5.53 0.00 -4.45
CA VAL A 28 5.30 1.02 -3.42
C VAL A 28 6.57 1.85 -3.21
N GLU A 29 7.72 1.22 -3.00
CA GLU A 29 8.99 1.91 -2.78
C GLU A 29 9.40 2.79 -3.98
N ARG A 30 9.22 2.30 -5.21
CA ARG A 30 9.46 3.12 -6.41
C ARG A 30 8.51 4.31 -6.46
N SER A 31 7.24 4.10 -6.12
CA SER A 31 6.24 5.17 -6.12
C SER A 31 6.54 6.25 -5.08
N ARG A 32 7.09 5.88 -3.92
CA ARG A 32 7.58 6.82 -2.89
C ARG A 32 8.66 7.74 -3.43
N ARG A 33 9.67 7.19 -4.10
CA ARG A 33 10.81 7.97 -4.64
C ARG A 33 10.41 9.02 -5.67
N VAL A 34 9.34 8.76 -6.43
CA VAL A 34 8.83 9.69 -7.45
C VAL A 34 7.56 10.41 -7.01
N ASN A 35 7.21 10.34 -5.72
CA ASN A 35 6.04 10.99 -5.10
C ASN A 35 4.73 10.78 -5.88
N LYS A 36 4.49 9.53 -6.32
CA LYS A 36 3.29 9.17 -7.09
C LYS A 36 2.08 9.00 -6.16
N VAL A 37 0.90 9.27 -6.69
CA VAL A 37 -0.36 8.92 -6.03
C VAL A 37 -0.65 7.44 -6.25
N LEU A 38 -0.84 6.70 -5.15
CA LEU A 38 -1.32 5.32 -5.14
C LEU A 38 -2.84 5.30 -5.00
N SER A 39 -3.48 4.40 -5.74
CA SER A 39 -4.92 4.15 -5.66
C SER A 39 -5.14 2.70 -5.25
N PHE A 40 -5.87 2.51 -4.17
CA PHE A 40 -6.28 1.20 -3.66
C PHE A 40 -7.78 1.06 -3.87
N GLU A 41 -8.21 -0.10 -4.34
CA GLU A 41 -9.62 -0.42 -4.51
C GLU A 41 -9.92 -1.72 -3.76
N ASN A 42 -10.96 -1.71 -2.94
CA ASN A 42 -11.51 -2.93 -2.37
C ASN A 42 -12.51 -3.51 -3.37
N PRO A 43 -12.19 -4.62 -4.05
CA PRO A 43 -13.04 -5.17 -5.10
C PRO A 43 -14.39 -5.69 -4.57
N SER A 44 -14.51 -6.00 -3.27
CA SER A 44 -15.74 -6.50 -2.67
C SER A 44 -16.73 -5.39 -2.32
N SER A 45 -16.24 -4.19 -1.97
CA SER A 45 -17.09 -3.05 -1.60
C SER A 45 -17.09 -1.92 -2.64
N GLY A 46 -16.21 -1.96 -3.64
CA GLY A 46 -15.97 -0.88 -4.59
C GLY A 46 -15.32 0.36 -3.95
N PHE A 47 -14.92 0.29 -2.68
CA PHE A 47 -14.33 1.42 -1.98
C PHE A 47 -12.95 1.74 -2.57
N GLN A 48 -12.74 3.01 -2.94
CA GLN A 48 -11.47 3.49 -3.45
C GLN A 48 -10.80 4.44 -2.48
N LEU A 49 -9.49 4.27 -2.29
CA LEU A 49 -8.64 5.12 -1.46
C LEU A 49 -7.45 5.59 -2.27
N LYS A 50 -7.29 6.91 -2.36
CA LYS A 50 -6.13 7.54 -3.00
C LYS A 50 -5.26 8.21 -1.95
N ARG A 51 -3.96 7.93 -2.00
CA ARG A 51 -2.96 8.48 -1.07
C ARG A 51 -1.67 8.80 -1.82
N ASN A 52 -0.95 9.81 -1.35
CA ASN A 52 0.38 10.04 -1.87
C ASN A 52 1.31 8.92 -1.35
N ALA A 53 2.14 8.34 -2.22
CA ALA A 53 3.14 7.38 -1.79
C ALA A 53 4.12 8.03 -0.79
N GLY A 54 4.41 9.33 -0.93
CA GLY A 54 5.23 10.07 0.03
C GLY A 54 4.71 10.03 1.47
N ASP A 55 3.41 9.81 1.66
CA ASP A 55 2.78 9.71 2.99
C ASP A 55 3.02 8.35 3.66
N ILE A 56 3.51 7.35 2.94
CA ILE A 56 3.80 6.03 3.51
C ILE A 56 5.03 6.14 4.41
N VAL A 57 4.84 5.83 5.69
CA VAL A 57 5.90 5.85 6.70
C VAL A 57 6.49 4.46 6.94
N SER A 58 5.72 3.39 6.72
CA SER A 58 6.19 2.01 6.89
C SER A 58 5.45 1.03 5.97
N VAL A 59 6.17 -0.01 5.57
CA VAL A 59 5.67 -1.16 4.82
C VAL A 59 6.10 -2.43 5.56
N GLU A 60 5.13 -3.20 6.05
CA GLU A 60 5.37 -4.44 6.80
C GLU A 60 4.79 -5.64 6.05
N VAL A 61 5.46 -6.78 6.18
CA VAL A 61 5.02 -8.05 5.60
C VAL A 61 4.81 -9.04 6.74
N GLU A 62 3.57 -9.44 6.95
CA GLU A 62 3.18 -10.41 7.99
C GLU A 62 2.90 -11.77 7.32
N PHE A 63 3.53 -12.84 7.83
CA PHE A 63 3.48 -14.19 7.24
C PHE A 63 2.24 -14.97 7.66
#